data_AF-A0A1S7DSE8-F1
#
_entry.id   AF-A0A1S7DSE8-F1
#
_cell.length_a   1.000
_cell.length_b   1.000
_cell.length_c   1.000
_cell.angle_alpha   90.00
_cell.angle_beta   90.00
_cell.angle_gamma   90.00
#
_symmetry.space_group_name_H-M   'P 1'
#
loop_
_entity.id
_entity.type
_entity.pdbx_description
1 polymer ?
#
loop_
_entity_poly.entity_id
_entity_poly.type
_entity_poly.pdbx_seq_one_letter_code
_entity_poly.pdbx_strand_id
1 'polypeptide(L)'
;MKRDLYIDFAKGLATLSIIFIHTTFWSGQYYIPTELRVLSLLFDVPIFFALSGLTSGGNVEKTLYRLLKLQVTYMIFVTLLFFVDYFFKVFGLYFFGLESLKGFYATFGSKFVPQSIAYFPQWENLGNWYLHQYSTCDTFPVVMGSFWYLKVYYILTVLGVLVLRFFHQHINWFIILCFGLTLLFNIFPHYYPTGQVGYVSFYLGVFLVAHKMKGKRIKNNYIPLLYGALALVLVWMFWFYGVDIFYKINKLVVHFK
;
A
#
# COMPACT_ATOMS: atom_id res chain seq x y z
N MET A 1 9.76 -16.08 24.85
CA MET A 1 8.50 -15.48 24.35
C MET A 1 7.71 -16.59 23.66
N LYS A 2 6.50 -16.95 24.13
CA LYS A 2 5.68 -17.99 23.49
C LYS A 2 5.15 -17.46 22.14
N ARG A 3 5.16 -18.29 21.09
CA ARG A 3 4.65 -17.95 19.75
C ARG A 3 3.15 -17.70 19.82
N ASP A 4 2.67 -16.62 19.22
CA ASP A 4 1.24 -16.29 19.17
C ASP A 4 0.63 -16.79 17.86
N LEU A 5 -0.08 -17.92 17.93
CA LEU A 5 -0.73 -18.57 16.79
C LEU A 5 -1.80 -17.69 16.14
N TYR A 6 -2.44 -16.77 16.89
CA TYR A 6 -3.44 -15.86 16.33
C TYR A 6 -2.81 -14.80 15.43
N ILE A 7 -1.66 -14.27 15.86
CA ILE A 7 -0.89 -13.31 15.05
C ILE A 7 -0.35 -14.00 13.79
N ASP A 8 0.10 -15.24 13.90
CA ASP A 8 0.60 -16.00 12.75
C ASP A 8 -0.52 -16.36 11.77
N PHE A 9 -1.72 -16.73 12.26
CA PHE A 9 -2.90 -16.89 11.42
C PHE A 9 -3.31 -15.60 10.71
N ALA A 10 -3.35 -14.47 11.44
CA ALA A 10 -3.70 -13.17 10.87
C ALA A 10 -2.68 -12.72 9.80
N LYS A 11 -1.39 -13.02 9.98
CA LYS A 11 -0.38 -12.81 8.93
C LYS A 11 -0.63 -13.70 7.71
N GLY A 12 -1.01 -14.97 7.91
CA GLY A 12 -1.39 -15.86 6.82
C GLY A 12 -2.58 -15.33 6.01
N LEU A 13 -3.63 -14.86 6.70
CA LEU A 13 -4.78 -14.22 6.07
C LEU A 13 -4.40 -12.94 5.34
N ALA A 14 -3.52 -12.12 5.92
CA ALA A 14 -3.02 -10.90 5.27
C ALA A 14 -2.26 -11.23 3.97
N THR A 15 -1.44 -12.29 3.96
CA THR A 15 -0.77 -12.77 2.74
C THR A 15 -1.77 -13.19 1.66
N LEU A 16 -2.83 -13.91 2.03
CA LEU A 16 -3.89 -14.28 1.09
C LEU A 16 -4.63 -13.04 0.55
N SER A 17 -4.86 -12.04 1.40
CA SER A 17 -5.45 -10.76 1.00
C SER A 17 -4.56 -10.00 0.01
N ILE A 18 -3.22 -10.03 0.13
CA ILE A 18 -2.32 -9.50 -0.91
C ILE A 18 -2.57 -10.18 -2.26
N ILE A 19 -2.60 -11.52 -2.27
CA ILE A 19 -2.84 -12.29 -3.50
C ILE A 19 -4.18 -11.90 -4.10
N PHE A 20 -5.23 -11.81 -3.28
CA PHE A 20 -6.57 -11.42 -3.69
C PHE A 20 -6.62 -10.03 -4.34
N ILE A 21 -5.93 -9.02 -3.81
CA ILE A 21 -5.86 -7.69 -4.48
C ILE A 21 -5.11 -7.79 -5.80
N HIS A 22 -4.00 -8.52 -5.84
CA HIS A 22 -3.17 -8.60 -7.04
C HIS A 22 -3.88 -9.36 -8.16
N THR A 23 -4.73 -10.33 -7.83
CA THR A 23 -5.61 -10.96 -8.82
C THR A 23 -6.78 -10.05 -9.17
N THR A 24 -7.45 -9.47 -8.19
CA THR A 24 -8.72 -8.75 -8.38
C THR A 24 -8.52 -7.35 -8.94
N PHE A 25 -7.72 -6.52 -8.28
CA PHE A 25 -7.52 -5.12 -8.67
C PHE A 25 -6.59 -4.97 -9.87
N TRP A 26 -5.47 -5.70 -9.86
CA TRP A 26 -4.39 -5.55 -10.84
C TRP A 26 -4.60 -6.39 -12.10
N SER A 27 -4.80 -7.70 -11.95
CA SER A 27 -5.02 -8.60 -13.10
C SER A 27 -6.47 -8.61 -13.59
N GLY A 28 -7.43 -8.25 -12.73
CA GLY A 28 -8.86 -8.28 -13.01
C GLY A 28 -9.40 -7.14 -13.88
N GLN A 29 -8.54 -6.34 -14.53
CA GLN A 29 -9.00 -5.13 -15.24
C GLN A 29 -10.03 -5.41 -16.34
N TYR A 30 -9.93 -6.57 -17.00
CA TYR A 30 -10.80 -6.92 -18.13
C TYR A 30 -12.04 -7.72 -17.76
N TYR A 31 -12.08 -8.33 -16.58
CA TYR A 31 -13.10 -9.33 -16.24
C TYR A 31 -13.74 -9.13 -14.87
N ILE A 32 -13.30 -8.13 -14.08
CA ILE A 32 -13.90 -7.79 -12.80
C ILE A 32 -14.48 -6.36 -12.85
N PRO A 33 -15.74 -6.18 -12.44
CA PRO A 33 -16.36 -4.85 -12.30
C PRO A 33 -15.51 -3.90 -11.46
N THR A 34 -15.51 -2.61 -11.83
CA THR A 34 -14.67 -1.58 -11.20
C THR A 34 -14.95 -1.44 -9.70
N GLU A 35 -16.21 -1.62 -9.30
CA GLU A 35 -16.69 -1.55 -7.93
C GLU A 35 -16.00 -2.61 -7.07
N LEU A 36 -16.01 -3.88 -7.53
CA LEU A 36 -15.37 -4.99 -6.82
C LEU A 36 -13.84 -4.84 -6.76
N ARG A 37 -13.24 -4.29 -7.82
CA ARG A 37 -11.80 -3.98 -7.84
C ARG A 37 -11.46 -2.94 -6.77
N VAL A 38 -12.18 -1.82 -6.70
CA VAL A 38 -11.93 -0.78 -5.71
C VAL A 38 -12.20 -1.27 -4.29
N LEU A 39 -13.28 -2.02 -4.07
CA LEU A 39 -13.58 -2.61 -2.77
C LEU A 39 -12.50 -3.59 -2.29
N SER A 40 -11.86 -4.30 -3.22
CA SER A 40 -10.76 -5.21 -2.88
C SER A 40 -9.55 -4.52 -2.24
N LEU A 41 -9.39 -3.20 -2.38
CA LEU A 41 -8.27 -2.44 -1.78
C LEU A 41 -8.53 -2.01 -0.33
N LEU A 42 -9.77 -2.12 0.15
CA LEU A 42 -10.20 -1.45 1.39
C LEU A 42 -9.61 -2.10 2.65
N PHE A 43 -9.43 -3.42 2.65
CA PHE A 43 -9.17 -4.17 3.87
C PHE A 43 -7.69 -4.38 4.16
N ASP A 44 -6.88 -4.46 3.12
CA ASP A 44 -5.60 -5.16 3.19
C ASP A 44 -4.55 -4.28 3.85
N VAL A 45 -4.40 -3.06 3.33
CA VAL A 45 -3.40 -2.11 3.79
C VAL A 45 -3.64 -1.70 5.25
N PRO A 46 -4.87 -1.38 5.70
CA PRO A 46 -5.13 -1.12 7.11
C PRO A 46 -4.80 -2.31 8.03
N ILE A 47 -5.10 -3.55 7.61
CA ILE A 47 -4.81 -4.76 8.41
C ILE A 47 -3.29 -4.91 8.58
N PHE A 48 -2.49 -4.72 7.53
CA PHE A 48 -1.02 -4.79 7.65
C PHE A 48 -0.46 -3.78 8.65
N PHE A 49 -0.92 -2.53 8.58
CA PHE A 49 -0.50 -1.50 9.53
C PHE A 49 -0.98 -1.77 10.95
N ALA A 50 -2.19 -2.31 11.13
CA ALA A 50 -2.69 -2.73 12.42
C ALA A 50 -1.86 -3.88 13.03
N LEU A 51 -1.52 -4.91 12.23
CA LEU A 51 -0.66 -6.02 12.65
C LEU A 51 0.75 -5.53 13.02
N SER A 52 1.29 -4.58 12.28
CA SER A 52 2.56 -3.93 12.61
C SER A 52 2.49 -3.21 13.96
N GLY A 53 1.41 -2.47 14.24
CA GLY A 53 1.17 -1.81 15.53
C GLY A 53 1.05 -2.79 16.71
N LEU A 54 0.28 -3.87 16.53
CA LEU A 54 0.10 -4.94 17.53
C LEU A 54 1.42 -5.62 17.89
N THR A 55 2.29 -5.84 16.90
CA THR A 55 3.57 -6.54 17.10
C THR A 55 4.71 -5.59 17.52
N SER A 56 4.51 -4.28 17.39
CA SER A 56 5.49 -3.29 17.81
C SER A 56 5.70 -3.30 19.33
N GLY A 57 6.96 -3.13 19.73
CA GLY A 57 7.40 -3.11 21.13
C GLY A 57 8.10 -1.81 21.55
N GLY A 58 8.07 -0.77 20.71
CA GLY A 58 8.73 0.50 21.01
C GLY A 58 10.26 0.45 21.06
N ASN A 59 10.89 -0.67 20.69
CA ASN A 59 12.35 -0.79 20.62
C ASN A 59 12.84 -0.27 19.26
N VAL A 60 13.45 0.92 19.26
CA VAL A 60 13.92 1.61 18.06
C VAL A 60 15.01 0.82 17.35
N GLU A 61 16.04 0.38 18.06
CA GLU A 61 17.18 -0.36 17.49
C GLU A 61 16.74 -1.64 16.79
N LYS A 62 15.95 -2.47 17.47
CA LYS A 62 15.41 -3.72 16.90
C LYS A 62 14.53 -3.45 15.68
N THR A 63 13.80 -2.34 15.68
CA THR A 63 12.93 -1.96 14.57
C THR A 63 13.76 -1.51 13.37
N LEU A 64 14.76 -0.65 13.57
CA LEU A 64 15.67 -0.21 12.51
C LEU A 64 16.47 -1.38 11.94
N TYR A 65 16.95 -2.31 12.78
CA TYR A 65 17.63 -3.52 12.29
C TYR A 65 16.72 -4.38 11.40
N ARG A 66 15.44 -4.54 11.78
CA ARG A 66 14.45 -5.26 10.96
C ARG A 66 14.18 -4.54 9.64
N LEU A 67 14.05 -3.21 9.66
CA LEU A 67 13.87 -2.40 8.45
C LEU A 67 15.11 -2.46 7.55
N LEU A 68 16.32 -2.48 8.11
CA LEU A 68 17.54 -2.66 7.34
C LEU A 68 17.58 -4.04 6.67
N LYS A 69 17.25 -5.11 7.41
CA LYS A 69 17.16 -6.46 6.83
C LYS A 69 16.13 -6.51 5.71
N LEU A 70 14.95 -5.91 5.93
CA LEU A 70 13.90 -5.78 4.91
C LEU A 70 14.41 -5.02 3.69
N GLN A 71 15.20 -3.95 3.90
CA GLN A 71 15.74 -3.12 2.81
C GLN A 71 16.71 -3.91 1.95
N VAL A 72 17.61 -4.69 2.57
CA VAL A 72 18.55 -5.53 1.84
C VAL A 72 17.83 -6.61 1.03
N THR A 73 16.86 -7.31 1.63
CA THR A 73 16.06 -8.31 0.91
C THR A 73 15.28 -7.68 -0.24
N TYR A 74 14.71 -6.50 -0.02
CA TYR A 74 14.02 -5.72 -1.05
C TYR A 74 14.96 -5.30 -2.18
N MET A 75 16.16 -4.80 -1.87
CA MET A 75 17.14 -4.40 -2.88
C MET A 75 17.50 -5.58 -3.78
N ILE A 76 17.81 -6.75 -3.20
CA ILE A 76 18.11 -7.98 -3.96
C ILE A 76 16.95 -8.35 -4.90
N PHE A 77 15.72 -8.30 -4.39
CA PHE A 77 14.52 -8.59 -5.19
C PHE A 77 14.35 -7.62 -6.36
N VAL A 78 14.54 -6.33 -6.12
CA VAL A 78 14.39 -5.28 -7.14
C VAL A 78 15.52 -5.34 -8.17
N THR A 79 16.74 -5.69 -7.77
CA THR A 79 17.84 -5.95 -8.71
C THR A 79 17.50 -7.09 -9.66
N LEU A 80 16.95 -8.19 -9.13
CA LEU A 80 16.53 -9.32 -9.96
C LEU A 80 15.45 -8.88 -10.94
N LEU A 81 14.43 -8.17 -10.47
CA LEU A 81 13.36 -7.64 -11.32
C LEU A 81 13.88 -6.71 -12.41
N PHE A 82 14.85 -5.85 -12.09
CA PHE A 82 15.47 -4.95 -13.05
C PHE A 82 16.13 -5.73 -14.19
N PHE A 83 16.87 -6.80 -13.87
CA PHE A 83 17.49 -7.64 -14.91
C PHE A 83 16.45 -8.42 -15.73
N VAL A 84 15.38 -8.91 -15.10
CA VAL A 84 14.31 -9.62 -15.82
C VAL A 84 13.55 -8.67 -16.75
N ASP A 85 13.20 -7.46 -16.30
CA ASP A 85 12.56 -6.42 -17.12
C ASP A 85 13.45 -6.04 -18.31
N TYR A 86 14.73 -5.80 -18.06
CA TYR A 86 15.69 -5.50 -19.11
C TYR A 86 15.83 -6.65 -20.13
N PHE A 87 15.98 -7.88 -19.65
CA PHE A 87 16.06 -9.06 -20.51
C PHE A 87 14.81 -9.21 -21.37
N PHE A 88 13.61 -9.06 -20.78
CA PHE A 88 12.35 -9.13 -21.51
C PHE A 88 12.24 -8.06 -22.60
N LYS A 89 12.64 -6.82 -22.30
CA LYS A 89 12.65 -5.71 -23.26
C LYS A 89 13.58 -5.96 -24.43
N VAL A 90 14.83 -6.36 -24.17
CA VAL A 90 15.82 -6.62 -25.23
C VAL A 90 15.44 -7.84 -26.07
N PHE A 91 15.07 -8.94 -25.41
CA PHE A 91 14.61 -10.16 -26.09
C PHE A 91 13.36 -9.87 -26.93
N GLY A 92 12.37 -9.20 -26.35
CA GLY A 92 11.13 -8.85 -27.03
C GLY A 92 11.37 -7.97 -28.26
N LEU A 93 12.27 -6.99 -28.15
CA LEU A 93 12.61 -6.09 -29.25
C LEU A 93 13.29 -6.84 -30.39
N TYR A 94 14.22 -7.75 -30.05
CA TYR A 94 15.00 -8.50 -31.04
C TYR A 94 14.13 -9.51 -31.80
N PHE A 95 13.23 -10.22 -31.13
CA PHE A 95 12.45 -11.31 -31.75
C PHE A 95 11.08 -10.88 -32.29
N PHE A 96 10.39 -9.92 -31.64
CA PHE A 96 9.01 -9.56 -31.98
C PHE A 96 8.84 -8.12 -32.48
N GLY A 97 9.88 -7.28 -32.35
CA GLY A 97 9.84 -5.88 -32.75
C GLY A 97 9.01 -4.98 -31.83
N LEU A 98 9.06 -3.67 -32.10
CA LEU A 98 8.47 -2.64 -31.24
C LEU A 98 6.93 -2.68 -31.21
N GLU A 99 6.28 -2.91 -32.35
CA GLU A 99 4.81 -2.90 -32.44
C GLU A 99 4.16 -4.05 -31.65
N SER A 100 4.76 -5.25 -31.71
CA SER A 100 4.28 -6.40 -30.92
C SER A 100 4.44 -6.15 -29.41
N LEU A 101 5.58 -5.57 -29.00
CA LEU A 101 5.81 -5.17 -27.61
C LEU A 101 4.81 -4.11 -27.14
N LYS A 102 4.52 -3.09 -27.94
CA LYS A 102 3.49 -2.09 -27.62
C LYS A 102 2.12 -2.76 -27.45
N GLY A 103 1.77 -3.72 -28.31
CA GLY A 103 0.56 -4.53 -28.19
C GLY A 103 0.52 -5.31 -26.87
N PHE A 104 1.63 -5.94 -26.48
CA PHE A 104 1.75 -6.61 -25.18
C PHE A 104 1.54 -5.63 -24.01
N TYR A 105 2.23 -4.49 -23.99
CA TYR A 105 2.07 -3.51 -22.92
C TYR A 105 0.67 -2.88 -22.86
N ALA A 106 0.01 -2.75 -24.01
CA ALA A 106 -1.37 -2.26 -24.09
C ALA A 106 -2.36 -3.18 -23.36
N THR A 107 -2.04 -4.47 -23.17
CA THR A 107 -2.84 -5.38 -22.34
C THR A 107 -2.85 -5.02 -20.86
N PHE A 108 -1.91 -4.20 -20.38
CA PHE A 108 -1.95 -3.70 -19.01
C PHE A 108 -2.65 -2.32 -18.91
N GLY A 109 -2.99 -1.73 -20.04
CA GLY A 109 -3.58 -0.40 -20.19
C GLY A 109 -2.69 0.55 -21.00
N SER A 110 -3.32 1.51 -21.68
CA SER A 110 -2.65 2.46 -22.57
C SER A 110 -1.52 3.28 -21.93
N LYS A 111 -1.58 3.48 -20.60
CA LYS A 111 -0.56 4.21 -19.83
C LYS A 111 0.77 3.46 -19.68
N PHE A 112 0.78 2.14 -19.88
CA PHE A 112 1.98 1.31 -19.75
C PHE A 112 2.67 1.07 -21.09
N VAL A 113 2.10 1.58 -22.20
CA VAL A 113 2.68 1.46 -23.53
C VAL A 113 3.89 2.37 -23.63
N PRO A 114 5.12 1.83 -23.71
CA PRO A 114 6.32 2.65 -23.81
C PRO A 114 6.36 3.34 -25.19
N GLN A 115 6.69 4.63 -25.19
CA GLN A 115 6.92 5.39 -26.43
C GLN A 115 8.20 4.92 -27.14
N SER A 116 9.21 4.56 -26.34
CA SER A 116 10.49 4.00 -26.78
C SER A 116 10.99 3.01 -25.73
N ILE A 117 11.66 1.95 -26.17
CA ILE A 117 12.28 0.97 -25.27
C ILE A 117 13.79 1.16 -25.34
N ALA A 118 14.42 1.41 -24.19
CA ALA A 118 15.86 1.58 -24.11
C ALA A 118 16.58 0.25 -24.40
N TYR A 119 17.63 0.31 -25.22
CA TYR A 119 18.47 -0.85 -25.55
C TYR A 119 19.54 -1.15 -24.49
N PHE A 120 19.73 -0.24 -23.53
CA PHE A 120 20.74 -0.35 -22.48
C PHE A 120 20.10 -0.34 -21.08
N PRO A 121 20.74 -0.94 -20.06
CA PRO A 121 20.21 -0.95 -18.71
C PRO A 121 20.15 0.46 -18.12
N GLN A 122 18.99 0.86 -17.60
CA GLN A 122 18.78 2.17 -16.98
C GLN A 122 19.16 2.15 -15.50
N TRP A 123 20.46 2.22 -15.19
CA TRP A 123 20.98 2.13 -13.81
C TRP A 123 20.41 3.19 -12.85
N GLU A 124 20.07 4.38 -13.37
CA GLU A 124 19.40 5.43 -12.60
C GLU A 124 18.04 4.95 -12.05
N ASN A 125 17.28 4.20 -12.85
CA ASN A 125 16.00 3.63 -12.40
C ASN A 125 16.21 2.64 -11.26
N LEU A 126 17.23 1.79 -11.33
CA LEU A 126 17.56 0.86 -10.25
C LEU A 126 17.92 1.61 -8.95
N GLY A 127 18.72 2.67 -9.05
CA GLY A 127 19.04 3.55 -7.92
C GLY A 127 17.81 4.20 -7.30
N ASN A 128 16.93 4.75 -8.14
CA ASN A 128 15.65 5.33 -7.70
C ASN A 128 14.77 4.29 -7.01
N TRP A 129 14.70 3.06 -7.53
CA TRP A 129 13.94 1.98 -6.92
C TRP A 129 14.49 1.61 -5.54
N TYR A 130 15.81 1.58 -5.35
CA TYR A 130 16.40 1.37 -4.01
C TYR A 130 15.97 2.45 -3.01
N LEU A 131 15.79 3.69 -3.47
CA LEU A 131 15.35 4.82 -2.65
C LEU A 131 13.82 4.95 -2.54
N HIS A 132 13.07 3.93 -2.96
CA HIS A 132 11.61 3.93 -2.97
C HIS A 132 10.98 5.03 -3.85
N GLN A 133 11.71 5.47 -4.87
CA GLN A 133 11.19 6.33 -5.93
C GLN A 133 10.83 5.46 -7.13
N TYR A 134 9.53 5.20 -7.26
CA TYR A 134 8.98 4.31 -8.26
C TYR A 134 8.62 5.12 -9.50
N SER A 135 9.42 5.00 -10.56
CA SER A 135 9.14 5.58 -11.87
C SER A 135 8.17 4.68 -12.64
N THR A 136 8.67 3.71 -13.40
CA THR A 136 7.88 2.68 -14.08
C THR A 136 8.72 1.40 -14.26
N CYS A 137 8.08 0.24 -14.13
CA CYS A 137 8.61 -1.05 -14.64
C CYS A 137 7.53 -1.59 -15.56
N ASP A 138 7.75 -1.36 -16.84
CA ASP A 138 6.71 -1.52 -17.85
C ASP A 138 6.30 -3.00 -17.98
N THR A 139 7.24 -3.93 -17.79
CA THR A 139 6.97 -5.38 -17.86
C THR A 139 6.18 -5.90 -16.68
N PHE A 140 6.34 -5.28 -15.50
CA PHE A 140 5.71 -5.74 -14.26
C PHE A 140 4.94 -4.61 -13.56
N PRO A 141 3.86 -4.09 -14.19
CA PRO A 141 3.10 -2.96 -13.67
C PRO A 141 2.47 -3.25 -12.31
N VAL A 142 2.11 -4.51 -12.06
CA VAL A 142 1.54 -4.99 -10.79
C VAL A 142 2.54 -4.80 -9.64
N VAL A 143 3.82 -5.10 -9.87
CA VAL A 143 4.85 -5.06 -8.83
C VAL A 143 5.16 -3.62 -8.43
N MET A 144 5.41 -2.75 -9.41
CA MET A 144 5.60 -1.31 -9.15
C MET A 144 4.34 -0.69 -8.56
N GLY A 145 3.20 -1.24 -8.95
CA GLY A 145 1.91 -0.90 -8.43
C GLY A 145 1.76 -1.01 -6.92
N SER A 146 2.52 -1.89 -6.28
CA SER A 146 2.43 -2.22 -4.85
C SER A 146 3.57 -1.63 -4.03
N PHE A 147 4.64 -1.14 -4.66
CA PHE A 147 5.81 -0.67 -3.92
C PHE A 147 5.61 0.64 -3.16
N TRP A 148 4.61 1.46 -3.51
CA TRP A 148 4.23 2.64 -2.71
C TRP A 148 4.00 2.27 -1.23
N TYR A 149 3.49 1.07 -0.96
CA TYR A 149 3.28 0.55 0.39
C TYR A 149 4.58 0.51 1.18
N LEU A 150 5.68 0.08 0.56
CA LEU A 150 6.98 -0.05 1.24
C LEU A 150 7.47 1.32 1.71
N LYS A 151 7.40 2.34 0.84
CA LYS A 151 7.75 3.73 1.21
C LYS A 151 6.96 4.20 2.44
N VAL A 152 5.64 4.05 2.40
CA VAL A 152 4.75 4.43 3.52
C VAL A 152 5.06 3.61 4.77
N TYR A 153 5.35 2.32 4.61
CA TYR A 153 5.67 1.41 5.71
C TYR A 153 6.95 1.79 6.44
N TYR A 154 8.00 2.19 5.74
CA TYR A 154 9.24 2.67 6.37
C TYR A 154 8.99 3.93 7.18
N ILE A 155 8.36 4.94 6.59
CA ILE A 155 8.04 6.21 7.26
C ILE A 155 7.22 5.94 8.52
N LEU A 156 6.12 5.19 8.37
CA LEU A 156 5.18 4.93 9.45
C LEU A 156 5.81 4.08 10.56
N THR A 157 6.59 3.05 10.22
CA THR A 157 7.21 2.19 11.23
C THR A 157 8.25 2.95 12.05
N VAL A 158 9.03 3.83 11.40
CA VAL A 158 9.98 4.71 12.09
C VAL A 158 9.25 5.72 12.98
N LEU A 159 8.29 6.47 12.44
CA LEU A 159 7.52 7.45 13.22
C LEU A 159 6.76 6.76 14.37
N GLY A 160 6.11 5.64 14.09
CA GLY A 160 5.39 4.83 15.05
C GLY A 160 6.28 4.38 16.20
N VAL A 161 7.46 3.81 15.94
CA VAL A 161 8.36 3.38 17.01
C VAL A 161 8.91 4.56 17.82
N LEU A 162 9.17 5.71 17.18
CA LEU A 162 9.60 6.94 17.88
C LEU A 162 8.50 7.47 18.80
N VAL A 163 7.25 7.54 18.33
CA VAL A 163 6.08 7.93 19.14
C VAL A 163 5.93 6.99 20.33
N LEU A 164 6.01 5.67 20.11
CA LEU A 164 5.89 4.69 21.18
C LEU A 164 7.03 4.76 22.19
N ARG A 165 8.26 5.07 21.75
CA ARG A 165 9.43 5.13 22.63
C ARG A 165 9.47 6.42 23.45
N PHE A 166 9.24 7.56 22.82
CA PHE A 166 9.47 8.88 23.42
C PHE A 166 8.18 9.53 23.95
N PHE A 167 7.02 9.21 23.39
CA PHE A 167 5.74 9.88 23.69
C PHE A 167 4.66 8.91 24.18
N HIS A 168 5.04 7.88 24.93
CA HIS A 168 4.14 6.81 25.38
C HIS A 168 2.90 7.31 26.14
N GLN A 169 2.99 8.42 26.89
CA GLN A 169 1.86 9.01 27.62
C GLN A 169 0.88 9.77 26.71
N HIS A 170 1.36 10.25 25.55
CA HIS A 170 0.59 11.10 24.64
C HIS A 170 0.07 10.36 23.41
N ILE A 171 0.14 9.02 23.37
CA ILE A 171 -0.33 8.21 22.23
C ILE A 171 -1.77 8.58 21.81
N ASN A 172 -2.66 8.86 22.77
CA ASN A 172 -4.04 9.27 22.46
C ASN A 172 -4.11 10.58 21.68
N TRP A 173 -3.25 11.55 22.00
CA TRP A 173 -3.15 12.82 21.27
C TRP A 173 -2.65 12.60 19.84
N PHE A 174 -1.65 11.74 19.65
CA PHE A 174 -1.19 11.36 18.31
C PHE A 174 -2.27 10.65 17.50
N ILE A 175 -3.09 9.80 18.11
CA ILE A 175 -4.24 9.16 17.45
C ILE A 175 -5.26 10.21 17.00
N ILE A 176 -5.64 11.13 17.89
CA ILE A 176 -6.59 12.22 17.58
C ILE A 176 -6.03 13.10 16.45
N LEU A 177 -4.75 13.46 16.51
CA LEU A 177 -4.08 14.23 15.47
C LEU A 177 -4.12 13.52 14.12
N CYS A 178 -3.79 12.22 14.07
CA CYS A 178 -3.77 11.43 12.84
C CYS A 178 -5.15 11.38 12.14
N PHE A 179 -6.21 11.11 12.91
CA PHE A 179 -7.57 11.06 12.36
C PHE A 179 -8.15 12.44 12.10
N GLY A 180 -7.82 13.44 12.92
CA GLY A 180 -8.20 14.84 12.72
C GLY A 180 -7.61 15.41 11.43
N LEU A 181 -6.32 15.16 11.17
CA LEU A 181 -5.65 15.51 9.91
C LEU A 181 -6.29 14.78 8.72
N THR A 182 -6.58 13.49 8.87
CA THR A 182 -7.26 12.71 7.81
C THR A 182 -8.61 13.33 7.47
N LEU A 183 -9.41 13.69 8.47
CA LEU A 183 -10.71 14.32 8.27
C LEU A 183 -10.58 15.71 7.64
N LEU A 184 -9.63 16.53 8.11
CA LEU A 184 -9.34 17.84 7.53
C LEU A 184 -8.97 17.75 6.06
N PHE A 185 -8.10 16.81 5.68
CA PHE A 185 -7.69 16.59 4.29
C PHE A 185 -8.85 16.13 3.39
N ASN A 186 -9.81 15.39 3.94
CA ASN A 186 -11.00 14.95 3.18
C ASN A 186 -12.05 16.07 3.04
N ILE A 187 -12.21 16.95 4.04
CA ILE A 187 -13.14 18.09 3.97
C ILE A 187 -12.57 19.22 3.12
N PHE A 188 -11.26 19.47 3.22
CA PHE A 188 -10.58 20.55 2.51
C PHE A 188 -9.43 20.00 1.63
N PRO A 189 -9.74 19.41 0.46
CA PRO A 189 -8.73 18.85 -0.43
C PRO A 189 -7.67 19.86 -0.91
N HIS A 190 -7.98 21.16 -0.88
CA HIS A 190 -7.03 22.25 -1.18
C HIS A 190 -5.77 22.21 -0.29
N TYR A 191 -5.90 21.84 0.99
CA TYR A 191 -4.77 21.79 1.92
C TYR A 191 -3.99 20.47 1.82
N TYR A 192 -4.38 19.58 0.90
CA TYR A 192 -3.76 18.28 0.76
C TYR A 192 -2.39 18.40 0.09
N PRO A 193 -1.26 18.21 0.81
CA PRO A 193 0.05 18.55 0.27
C PRO A 193 0.48 17.58 -0.83
N THR A 194 0.25 16.27 -0.62
CA THR A 194 0.48 15.16 -1.56
C THR A 194 -0.27 13.90 -1.09
N GLY A 195 -0.52 12.95 -2.00
CA GLY A 195 -1.11 11.63 -1.72
C GLY A 195 -0.48 10.88 -0.54
N GLN A 196 0.84 11.03 -0.36
CA GLN A 196 1.60 10.28 0.64
C GLN A 196 1.32 10.75 2.07
N VAL A 197 1.06 12.04 2.29
CA VAL A 197 0.81 12.60 3.63
C VAL A 197 -0.50 12.08 4.21
N GLY A 198 -1.55 11.99 3.39
CA GLY A 198 -2.83 11.42 3.83
C GLY A 198 -2.72 9.96 4.25
N TYR A 199 -2.00 9.15 3.47
CA TYR A 199 -1.76 7.74 3.80
C TYR A 199 -0.97 7.60 5.11
N VAL A 200 0.12 8.37 5.27
CA VAL A 200 0.93 8.33 6.50
C VAL A 200 0.07 8.70 7.70
N SER A 201 -0.72 9.78 7.61
CA SER A 201 -1.60 10.23 8.71
C SER A 201 -2.61 9.15 9.09
N PHE A 202 -3.36 8.61 8.13
CA PHE A 202 -4.38 7.61 8.40
C PHE A 202 -3.80 6.31 8.95
N TYR A 203 -2.80 5.75 8.27
CA TYR A 203 -2.23 4.46 8.66
C TYR A 203 -1.42 4.54 9.95
N LEU A 204 -0.79 5.68 10.26
CA LEU A 204 -0.12 5.88 11.56
C LEU A 204 -1.16 5.89 12.69
N GLY A 205 -2.32 6.51 12.47
CA GLY A 205 -3.46 6.42 13.39
C GLY A 205 -3.90 4.97 13.64
N VAL A 206 -4.08 4.18 12.57
CA VAL A 206 -4.41 2.75 12.64
C VAL A 206 -3.36 1.97 13.42
N PHE A 207 -2.08 2.19 13.14
CA PHE A 207 -0.95 1.55 13.83
C PHE A 207 -0.97 1.84 15.34
N LEU A 208 -1.17 3.11 15.73
CA LEU A 208 -1.18 3.53 17.14
C LEU A 208 -2.41 2.99 17.88
N VAL A 209 -3.59 2.99 17.25
CA VAL A 209 -4.79 2.35 17.80
C VAL A 209 -4.54 0.87 18.02
N ALA A 210 -4.00 0.17 17.02
CA ALA A 210 -3.73 -1.26 17.11
C ALA A 210 -2.72 -1.57 18.23
N HIS A 211 -1.68 -0.75 18.39
CA HIS A 211 -0.76 -0.87 19.52
C HIS A 211 -1.47 -0.73 20.88
N LYS A 212 -2.38 0.23 21.03
CA LYS A 212 -3.15 0.43 22.28
C LYS A 212 -4.12 -0.73 22.57
N MET A 213 -4.55 -1.42 21.52
CA MET A 213 -5.42 -2.60 21.58
C MET A 213 -4.65 -3.90 21.83
N LYS A 214 -3.32 -3.87 21.85
CA LYS A 214 -2.47 -5.03 22.14
C LYS A 214 -2.86 -5.65 23.49
N GLY A 215 -3.18 -6.94 23.46
CA GLY A 215 -3.58 -7.70 24.65
C GLY A 215 -4.99 -7.39 25.18
N LYS A 216 -5.76 -6.51 24.52
CA LYS A 216 -7.15 -6.21 24.88
C LYS A 216 -8.10 -6.99 23.99
N ARG A 217 -9.13 -7.58 24.60
CA ARG A 217 -10.27 -8.14 23.86
C ARG A 217 -11.30 -7.05 23.63
N ILE A 218 -11.78 -6.94 22.39
CA ILE A 218 -12.95 -6.11 22.08
C ILE A 218 -14.15 -6.76 22.78
N LYS A 219 -14.92 -6.00 23.57
CA LYS A 219 -16.13 -6.53 24.19
C LYS A 219 -17.14 -6.84 23.08
N ASN A 220 -17.84 -7.98 23.16
CA ASN A 220 -18.78 -8.42 22.13
C ASN A 220 -19.84 -7.35 21.78
N ASN A 221 -20.25 -6.51 22.74
CA ASN A 221 -21.23 -5.45 22.53
C ASN A 221 -20.73 -4.32 21.61
N TYR A 222 -19.43 -4.14 21.44
CA TYR A 222 -18.87 -3.14 20.52
C TYR A 222 -18.76 -3.65 19.08
N ILE A 223 -18.83 -4.96 18.86
CA ILE A 223 -18.70 -5.54 17.51
C ILE A 223 -19.86 -5.09 16.60
N PRO A 224 -21.14 -5.18 17.01
CA PRO A 224 -22.25 -4.65 16.21
C PRO A 224 -22.15 -3.14 15.97
N LEU A 225 -21.70 -2.38 16.96
CA LEU A 225 -21.53 -0.93 16.84
C LEU A 225 -20.46 -0.55 15.80
N LEU A 226 -19.34 -1.28 15.77
CA LEU A 226 -18.28 -1.06 14.79
C LEU A 226 -18.74 -1.39 13.37
N TYR A 227 -19.46 -2.51 13.19
CA TYR A 227 -20.04 -2.86 11.89
C TYR A 227 -21.14 -1.87 11.47
N GLY A 228 -21.96 -1.41 12.41
CA GLY A 228 -22.96 -0.37 12.16
C GLY A 228 -22.34 0.96 11.74
N ALA A 229 -21.26 1.39 12.40
CA ALA A 229 -20.51 2.58 12.03
C ALA A 229 -19.89 2.45 10.62
N LEU A 230 -19.31 1.28 10.30
CA LEU A 230 -18.79 1.01 8.95
C LEU A 230 -19.90 1.08 7.90
N ALA A 231 -21.05 0.46 8.17
CA ALA A 231 -22.21 0.49 7.28
C ALA A 231 -22.71 1.94 7.07
N LEU A 232 -22.79 2.75 8.12
CA LEU A 232 -23.16 4.16 8.02
C LEU A 232 -22.17 4.97 7.18
N VAL A 233 -20.87 4.74 7.35
CA VAL A 233 -19.84 5.41 6.53
C VAL A 233 -19.99 5.01 5.06
N LEU A 234 -20.21 3.73 4.77
CA LEU A 234 -20.45 3.27 3.40
C LEU A 234 -21.71 3.91 2.81
N VAL A 235 -22.84 3.90 3.53
CA VAL A 235 -24.09 4.53 3.10
C VAL A 235 -23.90 6.02 2.84
N TRP A 236 -23.22 6.74 3.74
CA TRP A 236 -22.92 8.16 3.57
C TRP A 236 -22.06 8.43 2.34
N MET A 237 -21.01 7.62 2.11
CA MET A 237 -20.18 7.71 0.91
C MET A 237 -21.00 7.52 -0.37
N PHE A 238 -21.86 6.50 -0.41
CA PHE A 238 -22.75 6.25 -1.54
C PHE A 238 -23.75 7.38 -1.77
N TRP A 239 -24.31 7.96 -0.70
CA TRP A 239 -25.24 9.08 -0.77
C TRP A 239 -24.58 10.35 -1.32
N PHE A 240 -23.36 10.67 -0.85
CA PHE A 240 -22.70 11.93 -1.19
C PHE A 240 -22.02 11.90 -2.56
N TYR A 241 -21.41 10.77 -2.94
CA TYR A 241 -20.62 10.67 -4.17
C TYR A 241 -21.31 9.89 -5.30
N GLY A 242 -22.45 9.24 -5.03
CA GLY A 242 -23.18 8.42 -6.00
C GLY A 242 -22.44 7.15 -6.42
N VAL A 243 -22.98 6.44 -7.42
CA VAL A 243 -22.37 5.22 -7.99
C VAL A 243 -21.02 5.52 -8.67
N ASP A 244 -20.85 6.76 -9.14
CA ASP A 244 -19.61 7.24 -9.77
C ASP A 244 -18.41 7.31 -8.82
N ILE A 245 -18.62 7.12 -7.50
CA ILE A 245 -17.53 7.09 -6.52
C ILE A 245 -16.49 6.04 -6.87
N PHE A 246 -16.89 4.87 -7.37
CA PHE A 246 -15.96 3.81 -7.73
C PHE A 246 -15.11 4.19 -8.94
N TYR A 247 -15.70 4.88 -9.92
CA TYR A 247 -14.96 5.40 -11.07
C TYR A 247 -14.00 6.54 -10.68
N LYS A 248 -14.42 7.43 -9.77
CA LYS A 248 -13.56 8.50 -9.23
C LYS A 248 -12.40 7.93 -8.40
N ILE A 249 -12.66 6.97 -7.51
CA ILE A 249 -11.62 6.30 -6.71
C ILE A 249 -10.65 5.55 -7.62
N ASN A 250 -11.14 4.80 -8.61
CA ASN A 250 -10.28 4.11 -9.57
C ASN A 250 -9.38 5.11 -10.33
N LYS A 251 -9.95 6.23 -10.80
CA LYS A 251 -9.20 7.28 -11.50
C LYS A 251 -8.15 7.95 -10.61
N LEU A 252 -8.46 8.22 -9.34
CA LEU A 252 -7.50 8.79 -8.38
C LEU A 252 -6.39 7.78 -8.04
N VAL A 253 -6.72 6.52 -7.74
CA VAL A 253 -5.73 5.45 -7.50
C VAL A 253 -4.82 5.22 -8.72
N VAL A 254 -5.33 5.47 -9.93
CA VAL A 254 -4.59 5.38 -11.18
C VAL A 254 -3.70 6.60 -11.46
N HIS A 255 -4.09 7.81 -11.03
CA HIS A 255 -3.35 9.07 -11.25
C HIS A 255 -2.44 9.50 -10.08
N PHE A 256 -2.55 8.89 -8.90
CA PHE A 256 -1.64 9.14 -7.77
C PHE A 256 -0.29 8.40 -7.89
N LYS A 257 0.11 8.05 -9.12
CA LYS A 257 1.39 7.43 -9.46
C LYS A 257 2.09 8.28 -10.51
#